data_AF-A0A1V6PK59-F1
#
_entry.id   AF-A0A1V6PK59-F1
#
_cell.length_a   1.000
_cell.length_b   1.000
_cell.length_c   1.000
_cell.angle_alpha   90.00
_cell.angle_beta   90.00
_cell.angle_gamma   90.00
#
_symmetry.space_group_name_H-M   'P 1'
#
loop_
_entity.id
_entity.type
_entity.pdbx_description
1 polymer ?
#
loop_
_entity_poly.entity_id
_entity_poly.type
_entity_poly.pdbx_seq_one_letter_code
_entity_poly.pdbx_strand_id
1 'polypeptide(L)'
;MEPVFQNPWLTEVAAIVRPVLEGIQYLRDQGRALAVLSADTMLLTECGGVRIAGAEQSCQIDAAEMDAATMKLFALAEVVERLIMKNPLQYPWSAEVKGLPDELKRCNSPEKLLRSKLFEQSGDKGELKMLVNAANKTAYHNLESFKRT
;
A
#
# COMPACT_ATOMS: atom_id res chain seq x y z
N MET A 1 -7.26 14.35 29.77
CA MET A 1 -6.96 13.12 29.03
C MET A 1 -7.48 13.34 27.63
N GLU A 2 -6.63 13.84 26.73
CA GLU A 2 -7.05 14.06 25.35
C GLU A 2 -7.21 12.70 24.65
N PRO A 3 -8.26 12.49 23.84
CA PRO A 3 -8.35 11.31 23.03
C PRO A 3 -7.19 11.34 22.02
N VAL A 4 -6.36 10.30 22.05
CA VAL A 4 -5.35 10.06 21.01
C VAL A 4 -6.13 9.74 19.75
N PHE A 5 -6.46 10.76 18.95
CA PHE A 5 -6.90 10.56 17.58
C PHE A 5 -5.74 9.91 16.84
N GLN A 6 -5.78 8.58 16.73
CA GLN A 6 -4.93 7.84 15.78
C GLN A 6 -5.11 8.51 14.42
N ASN A 7 -4.00 8.91 13.81
CA ASN A 7 -4.01 9.71 12.60
C ASN A 7 -4.59 8.86 11.45
N PRO A 8 -5.86 9.08 11.03
CA PRO A 8 -6.58 8.15 10.16
C PRO A 8 -5.99 8.06 8.75
N TRP A 9 -5.09 8.97 8.41
CA TRP A 9 -4.36 9.00 7.16
C TRP A 9 -3.14 8.07 7.22
N LEU A 10 -2.42 8.03 8.35
CA LEU A 10 -1.29 7.12 8.54
C LEU A 10 -1.73 5.66 8.37
N THR A 11 -2.95 5.34 8.78
CA THR A 11 -3.57 4.03 8.60
C THR A 11 -3.91 3.71 7.14
N GLU A 12 -4.32 4.67 6.30
CA GLU A 12 -4.73 4.36 4.92
C GLU A 12 -3.57 3.86 4.04
N VAL A 13 -2.46 4.61 4.01
CA VAL A 13 -1.29 4.20 3.20
C VAL A 13 -0.70 2.92 3.76
N ALA A 14 -0.63 2.76 5.09
CA ALA A 14 -0.17 1.53 5.69
C ALA A 14 -1.09 0.33 5.35
N ALA A 15 -2.42 0.52 5.39
CA ALA A 15 -3.41 -0.49 5.00
C ALA A 15 -3.27 -0.96 3.55
N ILE A 16 -2.89 -0.05 2.65
CA ILE A 16 -2.66 -0.35 1.23
C ILE A 16 -1.32 -1.05 1.03
N VAL A 17 -0.25 -0.49 1.60
CA VAL A 17 1.13 -0.90 1.31
C VAL A 17 1.51 -2.19 2.04
N ARG A 18 1.05 -2.38 3.28
CA ARG A 18 1.42 -3.55 4.08
C ARG A 18 1.06 -4.88 3.42
N PRO A 19 -0.18 -5.13 2.98
CA PRO A 19 -0.52 -6.41 2.35
C PRO A 19 0.25 -6.63 1.04
N VAL A 20 0.61 -5.55 0.34
CA VAL A 20 1.44 -5.64 -0.87
C VAL A 20 2.87 -6.02 -0.52
N LEU A 21 3.47 -5.41 0.51
CA LEU A 21 4.79 -5.78 1.01
C LEU A 21 4.83 -7.22 1.54
N GLU A 22 3.80 -7.66 2.27
CA GLU A 22 3.66 -9.05 2.72
C GLU A 22 3.61 -10.02 1.53
N GLY A 23 2.87 -9.68 0.46
CA GLY A 23 2.82 -10.46 -0.77
C GLY A 23 4.17 -10.52 -1.52
N ILE A 24 4.89 -9.39 -1.58
CA ILE A 24 6.23 -9.32 -2.16
C ILE A 24 7.22 -10.16 -1.33
N GLN A 25 7.17 -10.05 0.00
CA GLN A 25 7.99 -10.87 0.89
C GLN A 25 7.73 -12.35 0.68
N TYR A 26 6.45 -12.76 0.64
CA TYR A 26 6.09 -14.14 0.39
C TYR A 26 6.68 -14.68 -0.92
N LEU A 27 6.59 -13.92 -2.01
CA LEU A 27 7.18 -14.34 -3.30
C LEU A 27 8.70 -14.41 -3.22
N ARG A 28 9.35 -13.42 -2.61
CA ARG A 28 10.80 -13.39 -2.40
C ARG A 28 11.27 -14.63 -1.64
N ASP A 29 10.57 -15.02 -0.58
CA ASP A 29 10.92 -16.21 0.23
C ASP A 29 10.82 -17.52 -0.58
N GLN A 30 10.09 -17.49 -1.70
CA GLN A 30 10.03 -18.58 -2.69
C GLN A 30 11.01 -18.40 -3.86
N GLY A 31 11.89 -17.39 -3.83
CA GLY A 31 12.80 -17.06 -4.92
C GLY A 31 12.10 -16.50 -6.16
N ARG A 32 10.93 -15.87 -5.97
CA ARG A 32 10.11 -15.33 -7.07
C ARG A 32 9.88 -13.83 -6.92
N ALA A 33 9.60 -13.18 -8.03
CA ALA A 33 9.16 -11.78 -8.05
C ALA A 33 8.01 -11.58 -9.04
N LEU A 34 7.12 -10.62 -8.74
CA LEU A 34 6.02 -10.25 -9.63
C LEU A 34 6.56 -9.80 -10.99
N ALA A 35 5.92 -10.21 -12.09
CA ALA A 35 6.27 -9.70 -13.41
C ALA A 35 5.96 -8.21 -13.54
N VAL A 36 4.79 -7.80 -13.02
CA VAL A 36 4.28 -6.43 -13.05
C VAL A 36 3.68 -6.09 -11.68
N LEU A 37 3.88 -4.85 -11.25
CA LEU A 37 3.15 -4.26 -10.12
C LEU A 37 2.78 -2.83 -10.52
N SER A 38 1.51 -2.48 -10.39
CA SER A 38 0.99 -1.14 -10.60
C SER A 38 -0.29 -0.94 -9.76
N ALA A 39 -0.88 0.26 -9.82
CA ALA A 39 -2.18 0.51 -9.21
C ALA A 39 -3.27 -0.42 -9.77
N ASP A 40 -3.18 -0.82 -11.04
CA ASP A 40 -4.19 -1.66 -11.70
C ASP A 40 -4.08 -3.14 -11.29
N THR A 41 -2.90 -3.57 -10.81
CA THR A 41 -2.69 -4.92 -10.29
C THR A 41 -2.95 -5.01 -8.78
N MET A 42 -3.26 -3.89 -8.12
CA MET A 42 -3.59 -3.81 -6.69
C MET A 42 -5.11 -3.74 -6.52
N LEU A 43 -5.70 -4.78 -5.97
CA LEU A 43 -7.14 -4.95 -5.87
C LEU A 43 -7.63 -4.75 -4.44
N LEU A 44 -8.70 -3.97 -4.30
CA LEU A 44 -9.44 -3.84 -3.04
C LEU A 44 -10.54 -4.90 -2.96
N THR A 45 -10.64 -5.60 -1.83
CA THR A 45 -11.75 -6.50 -1.54
C THR A 45 -12.92 -5.72 -0.95
N GLU A 46 -14.14 -6.25 -1.04
CA GLU A 46 -15.34 -5.64 -0.46
C GLU A 46 -15.22 -5.38 1.06
N CYS A 47 -14.40 -6.18 1.74
CA CYS A 47 -14.12 -6.02 3.17
C CYS A 47 -13.05 -4.97 3.49
N GLY A 48 -12.50 -4.26 2.49
CA GLY A 48 -11.44 -3.28 2.68
C GLY A 48 -10.04 -3.87 2.83
N GLY A 49 -9.80 -5.09 2.34
CA GLY A 49 -8.47 -5.68 2.26
C GLY A 49 -7.81 -5.40 0.91
N VAL A 50 -6.48 -5.48 0.84
CA VAL A 50 -5.71 -5.31 -0.40
C VAL A 50 -5.14 -6.64 -0.84
N ARG A 51 -5.22 -6.95 -2.15
CA ARG A 51 -4.61 -8.12 -2.78
C ARG A 51 -3.82 -7.71 -4.02
N ILE A 52 -2.85 -8.53 -4.39
CA ILE A 52 -2.07 -8.36 -5.62
C ILE A 52 -2.56 -9.38 -6.65
N ALA A 53 -2.85 -8.93 -7.87
CA ALA A 53 -3.10 -9.79 -9.03
C ALA A 53 -1.78 -10.13 -9.76
N GLY A 54 -1.75 -11.23 -10.52
CA GLY A 54 -0.58 -11.59 -11.33
C GLY A 54 0.51 -12.38 -10.59
N ALA A 55 0.23 -12.89 -9.39
CA ALA A 55 1.14 -13.78 -8.66
C ALA A 55 1.39 -15.10 -9.42
N GLU A 56 0.41 -15.54 -10.21
CA GLU A 56 0.52 -16.67 -11.12
C GLU A 56 1.53 -16.43 -12.25
N GLN A 57 1.75 -15.18 -12.65
CA GLN A 57 2.72 -14.78 -13.67
C GLN A 57 4.09 -14.41 -13.07
N SER A 58 4.31 -14.64 -11.77
CA SER A 58 5.58 -14.26 -11.15
C SER A 58 6.74 -15.10 -11.69
N CYS A 59 7.93 -14.50 -11.77
CA CYS A 59 9.12 -15.11 -12.37
C CYS A 59 10.03 -15.68 -11.30
N GLN A 60 10.78 -16.74 -11.62
CA GLN A 60 11.90 -17.19 -10.81
C GLN A 60 13.04 -16.17 -10.93
N ILE A 61 13.66 -15.84 -9.80
CA ILE A 61 14.74 -14.86 -9.72
C ILE A 61 15.87 -15.47 -8.90
N ASP A 62 17.11 -15.28 -9.34
CA ASP A 62 18.28 -15.69 -8.57
C ASP A 62 18.44 -14.81 -7.31
N ALA A 63 18.88 -15.40 -6.20
CA ALA A 63 19.07 -14.67 -4.95
C ALA A 63 20.04 -13.48 -5.10
N ALA A 64 21.03 -13.55 -5.99
CA ALA A 64 21.98 -12.48 -6.29
C ALA A 64 21.35 -11.30 -7.04
N GLU A 65 20.25 -11.53 -7.78
CA GLU A 65 19.53 -10.52 -8.57
C GLU A 65 18.33 -9.92 -7.82
N MET A 66 18.08 -10.39 -6.59
CA MET A 66 16.92 -10.03 -5.78
C MET A 66 17.09 -8.67 -5.08
N ASP A 67 17.11 -7.60 -5.88
CA ASP A 67 17.13 -6.22 -5.42
C ASP A 67 15.74 -5.58 -5.34
N ALA A 68 15.68 -4.31 -4.92
CA ALA A 68 14.43 -3.56 -4.76
C ALA A 68 13.64 -3.39 -6.07
N ALA A 69 14.32 -3.24 -7.20
CA ALA A 69 13.68 -3.08 -8.50
C ALA A 69 13.09 -4.41 -8.97
N THR A 70 13.85 -5.51 -8.83
CA THR A 70 13.41 -6.86 -9.15
C THR A 70 12.21 -7.28 -8.30
N MET A 71 12.22 -6.99 -7.00
CA MET A 71 11.09 -7.20 -6.08
C MET A 71 9.88 -6.28 -6.35
N LYS A 72 9.97 -5.36 -7.32
CA LYS A 72 8.95 -4.35 -7.67
C LYS A 72 8.67 -3.30 -6.58
N LEU A 73 9.60 -3.08 -5.66
CA LEU A 73 9.48 -2.04 -4.63
C LEU A 73 9.54 -0.62 -5.22
N PHE A 74 10.22 -0.43 -6.35
CA PHE A 74 10.20 0.85 -7.07
C PHE A 74 8.80 1.17 -7.62
N ALA A 75 8.14 0.17 -8.19
CA ALA A 75 6.77 0.34 -8.69
C ALA A 75 5.78 0.60 -7.55
N LEU A 76 5.97 -0.07 -6.40
CA LEU A 76 5.20 0.22 -5.20
C LEU A 76 5.44 1.66 -4.71
N ALA A 77 6.68 2.13 -4.74
CA ALA A 77 7.02 3.51 -4.38
C ALA A 77 6.29 4.54 -5.27
N GLU A 78 6.21 4.30 -6.58
CA GLU A 78 5.47 5.16 -7.51
C GLU A 78 3.95 5.17 -7.23
N VAL A 79 3.38 4.05 -6.79
CA VAL A 79 1.98 4.02 -6.33
C VAL A 79 1.81 4.89 -5.09
N VAL A 80 2.71 4.76 -4.10
CA VAL A 80 2.70 5.57 -2.87
C VAL A 80 2.86 7.06 -3.16
N GLU A 81 3.79 7.44 -4.05
CA GLU A 81 3.97 8.84 -4.47
C GLU A 81 2.68 9.42 -5.06
N ARG A 82 1.98 8.65 -5.90
CA ARG A 82 0.69 9.07 -6.47
C ARG A 82 -0.40 9.19 -5.41
N LEU A 83 -0.45 8.31 -4.41
CA LEU A 83 -1.37 8.44 -3.28
C LEU A 83 -1.07 9.71 -2.48
N ILE A 84 0.21 9.99 -2.24
CA ILE A 84 0.65 11.16 -1.50
C ILE A 84 0.23 12.46 -2.21
N MET A 85 0.49 12.55 -3.51
CA MET A 85 0.18 13.74 -4.32
C MET A 85 -1.31 14.03 -4.46
N LYS A 86 -2.17 13.02 -4.37
CA LYS A 86 -3.62 13.17 -4.56
C LYS A 86 -4.36 13.64 -3.30
N ASN A 87 -3.69 13.73 -2.15
CA ASN A 87 -4.36 14.14 -0.92
C ASN A 87 -4.54 15.67 -0.87
N PRO A 88 -5.70 16.19 -0.42
CA PRO A 88 -5.90 17.63 -0.28
C PRO A 88 -4.89 18.27 0.68
N LEU A 89 -4.44 19.50 0.38
CA LEU A 89 -3.48 20.26 1.19
C LEU A 89 -3.89 20.42 2.67
N GLN A 90 -5.19 20.32 2.94
CA GLN A 90 -5.79 20.44 4.28
C GLN A 90 -5.52 19.20 5.16
N TYR A 91 -5.05 18.10 4.57
CA TYR A 91 -4.72 16.84 5.26
C TYR A 91 -3.28 16.42 4.93
N PRO A 92 -2.27 17.09 5.49
CA PRO A 92 -0.88 16.78 5.18
C PRO A 92 -0.49 15.39 5.71
N TRP A 93 0.18 14.60 4.87
CA TRP A 93 0.78 13.33 5.28
C TRP A 93 1.86 13.52 6.34
N SER A 94 2.00 12.51 7.21
CA SER A 94 3.07 12.45 8.20
C SER A 94 4.45 12.33 7.53
N ALA A 95 5.51 12.60 8.28
CA ALA A 95 6.88 12.48 7.77
C ALA A 95 7.22 11.05 7.37
N GLU A 96 6.69 10.07 8.10
CA GLU A 96 6.85 8.63 7.83
C GLU A 96 6.25 8.26 6.48
N VAL A 97 5.00 8.68 6.22
CA VAL A 97 4.35 8.41 4.92
C VAL A 97 5.09 9.11 3.78
N LYS A 98 5.56 10.35 4.00
CA LYS A 98 6.35 11.08 2.99
C LYS A 98 7.70 10.44 2.68
N GLY A 99 8.33 9.80 3.66
CA GLY A 99 9.60 9.09 3.49
C GLY A 99 9.47 7.68 2.91
N LEU A 100 8.27 7.10 2.92
CA LEU A 100 8.04 5.72 2.52
C LEU A 100 8.49 5.37 1.08
N PRO A 101 8.26 6.20 0.04
CA PRO A 101 8.74 5.90 -1.31
C PRO A 101 10.26 5.70 -1.38
N ASP A 102 10.99 6.53 -0.65
CA ASP A 102 12.44 6.49 -0.57
C ASP A 102 12.93 5.26 0.21
N GLU A 103 12.22 4.90 1.29
CA GLU A 103 12.49 3.67 2.04
C GLU A 103 12.26 2.41 1.20
N LEU A 104 11.18 2.38 0.41
CA LEU A 104 10.88 1.29 -0.53
C LEU A 104 11.99 1.11 -1.57
N LYS A 105 12.48 2.22 -2.16
CA LYS A 105 13.57 2.20 -3.15
C LYS A 105 14.90 1.75 -2.56
N ARG A 106 15.15 2.02 -1.27
CA ARG A 106 16.37 1.57 -0.56
C ARG A 106 16.22 0.21 0.13
N CYS A 107 15.04 -0.40 0.05
CA CYS A 107 14.72 -1.60 0.81
C CYS A 107 15.45 -2.84 0.24
N ASN A 108 16.27 -3.47 1.06
CA ASN A 108 16.89 -4.76 0.77
C ASN A 108 16.19 -5.95 1.46
N SER A 109 15.25 -5.67 2.35
CA SER A 109 14.54 -6.65 3.18
C SER A 109 13.13 -6.13 3.51
N PRO A 110 12.09 -6.58 2.78
CA PRO A 110 10.71 -6.24 3.07
C PRO A 110 10.31 -6.55 4.51
N GLU A 111 10.81 -7.66 5.07
CA GLU A 111 10.58 -8.05 6.46
C GLU A 111 11.02 -6.97 7.45
N LYS A 112 12.19 -6.36 7.25
CA LYS A 112 12.67 -5.27 8.12
C LYS A 112 11.78 -4.04 8.00
N LEU A 113 11.34 -3.71 6.78
CA LEU A 113 10.46 -2.59 6.54
C LEU A 113 9.10 -2.80 7.20
N LEU A 114 8.54 -4.02 7.16
CA LEU A 114 7.28 -4.40 7.81
C LEU A 114 7.32 -4.29 9.34
N ARG A 115 8.51 -4.31 9.96
CA ARG A 115 8.72 -4.07 11.40
C ARG A 115 8.92 -2.59 11.74
N SER A 116 8.78 -1.68 10.77
CA SER A 116 8.83 -0.24 11.05
C SER A 116 7.58 0.21 11.80
N LYS A 117 7.70 1.32 12.53
CA LYS A 117 6.61 1.93 13.29
C LYS A 117 5.36 2.19 12.45
N LEU A 118 5.54 2.47 11.15
CA LEU A 118 4.45 2.73 10.22
C LEU A 118 3.51 1.52 10.07
N PHE A 119 4.08 0.31 10.03
CA PHE A 119 3.30 -0.91 9.79
C PHE A 119 2.93 -1.64 11.08
N GLU A 120 3.72 -1.51 12.16
CA GLU A 120 3.37 -2.04 13.48
C GLU A 120 2.06 -1.43 14.03
N GLN A 121 1.79 -0.17 13.69
CA GLN A 121 0.60 0.55 14.14
C GLN A 121 -0.63 0.34 13.24
N SER A 122 -0.47 -0.32 12.08
CA SER A 122 -1.60 -0.63 11.19
C SER A 122 -2.43 -1.75 11.80
N GLY A 123 -3.63 -1.39 12.23
CA GLY A 123 -4.47 -2.17 13.11
C GLY A 123 -5.76 -2.53 12.40
N ASP A 124 -5.80 -3.76 11.92
CA ASP A 124 -7.00 -4.53 11.59
C ASP A 124 -7.45 -4.59 10.12
N LYS A 125 -8.01 -5.75 9.76
CA LYS A 125 -8.62 -6.00 8.44
C LYS A 125 -9.90 -5.18 8.34
N GLY A 126 -9.86 -4.08 7.58
CA GLY A 126 -11.05 -3.29 7.29
C GLY A 126 -10.87 -1.77 7.37
N GLU A 127 -9.66 -1.28 7.61
CA GLU A 127 -9.34 0.16 7.59
C GLU A 127 -9.86 0.85 6.31
N LEU A 128 -9.83 0.16 5.17
CA LEU A 128 -10.33 0.68 3.89
C LEU A 128 -11.80 0.38 3.60
N LYS A 129 -12.52 -0.33 4.47
CA LYS A 129 -13.89 -0.81 4.19
C LYS A 129 -14.85 0.33 3.89
N MET A 130 -14.75 1.43 4.64
CA MET A 130 -15.58 2.61 4.38
C MET A 130 -15.26 3.26 3.03
N LEU A 131 -13.97 3.35 2.67
CA LEU A 131 -13.53 3.88 1.39
C LEU A 131 -13.99 3.00 0.22
N VAL A 132 -13.88 1.68 0.35
CA VAL A 132 -14.41 0.72 -0.64
C VAL A 132 -15.92 0.87 -0.80
N ASN A 133 -16.67 0.94 0.30
CA ASN A 133 -18.12 1.12 0.24
C ASN A 133 -18.51 2.45 -0.41
N ALA A 134 -17.80 3.54 -0.10
CA ALA A 134 -18.01 4.83 -0.73
C ALA A 134 -17.73 4.78 -2.23
N ALA A 135 -16.59 4.23 -2.64
CA ALA A 135 -16.22 4.05 -4.04
C ALA A 135 -17.24 3.19 -4.81
N ASN A 136 -17.68 2.08 -4.23
CA ASN A 136 -18.71 1.21 -4.81
C ASN A 136 -20.04 1.95 -4.98
N LYS A 137 -20.45 2.76 -3.99
CA LYS A 137 -21.66 3.57 -4.09
C LYS A 137 -21.58 4.65 -5.16
N THR A 138 -20.43 5.30 -5.30
CA THR A 138 -20.23 6.28 -6.37
C THR A 138 -20.23 5.61 -7.75
N ALA A 139 -19.56 4.46 -7.90
CA ALA A 139 -19.44 3.77 -9.18
C ALA A 139 -20.72 3.05 -9.63
N TYR A 140 -21.43 2.36 -8.72
CA TYR A 140 -22.58 1.51 -9.08
C TYR A 140 -23.94 2.14 -8.75
N HIS A 141 -23.98 3.10 -7.84
CA HIS A 141 -25.22 3.74 -7.39
C HIS A 141 -25.29 5.23 -7.75
N ASN A 142 -24.30 5.76 -8.47
CA ASN A 142 -24.21 7.17 -8.91
C ASN A 142 -24.40 8.17 -7.75
N LEU A 143 -23.95 7.80 -6.54
CA LEU A 143 -23.96 8.69 -5.39
C LEU A 143 -22.71 9.58 -5.40
N GLU A 144 -22.90 10.86 -5.72
CA GLU A 144 -21.82 11.84 -5.77
C GLU A 144 -21.35 12.24 -4.36
N SER A 145 -20.03 12.31 -4.16
CA SER A 145 -19.45 12.90 -2.96
C SER A 145 -19.39 14.42 -3.11
N PHE A 146 -20.00 15.15 -2.17
CA PHE A 146 -19.90 16.61 -2.15
C PHE A 146 -18.47 17.04 -1.75
N LYS A 147 -17.78 17.78 -2.63
CA LYS A 147 -16.53 18.44 -2.26
C LYS A 147 -16.87 19.80 -1.68
N ARG A 148 -16.56 20.02 -0.39
CA ARG A 148 -16.53 21.38 0.17
C ARG A 148 -15.37 22.13 -0.49
N THR A 149 -15.71 23.04 -1.40
CA THR A 149 -14.81 24.08 -1.93
C THR A 149 -14.45 25.08 -0.85
#